data_AF-A0A257NP73-F1
#
_entry.id   AF-A0A257NP73-F1
#
_cell.length_a   1.000
_cell.length_b   1.000
_cell.length_c   1.000
_cell.angle_alpha   90.00
_cell.angle_beta   90.00
_cell.angle_gamma   90.00
#
_symmetry.space_group_name_H-M   'P 1'
#
loop_
_entity.id
_entity.type
_entity.pdbx_description
1 polymer ?
#
loop_
_entity_poly.entity_id
_entity_poly.type
_entity_poly.pdbx_seq_one_letter_code
_entity_poly.pdbx_strand_id
1 'polypeptide(L)' 'MPAMLNKFYAANTSHDGHLTLAQAKAADFKPVAEHFPEIDVAHHGYVTFYDIEAWRMDDIAKHLEAQASKLRASD' A
#
# COMPACT_ATOMS: atom_id res chain seq x y z
N MET A 1 16.93 5.72 1.56
CA MET A 1 15.45 5.83 1.53
C MET A 1 14.87 4.49 1.13
N PRO A 2 13.87 3.95 1.85
CA PRO A 2 13.21 2.71 1.46
C PRO A 2 12.54 2.85 0.07
N ALA A 3 12.53 1.77 -0.72
CA ALA A 3 12.08 1.81 -2.11
C ALA A 3 10.61 2.26 -2.28
N MET A 4 9.76 1.99 -1.29
CA MET A 4 8.35 2.42 -1.28
C MET A 4 8.20 3.93 -1.16
N LEU A 5 8.99 4.55 -0.28
CA LEU A 5 8.95 5.98 -0.04
C LEU A 5 9.36 6.77 -1.30
N ASN A 6 10.37 6.29 -2.03
CA ASN A 6 10.77 6.90 -3.30
C ASN A 6 9.65 6.82 -4.35
N LYS A 7 8.94 5.68 -4.45
CA LYS A 7 7.79 5.53 -5.38
C LYS A 7 6.63 6.45 -4.98
N PHE A 8 6.36 6.56 -3.68
CA PHE A 8 5.34 7.47 -3.16
C PHE A 8 5.64 8.92 -3.55
N TYR A 9 6.85 9.41 -3.28
CA TYR A 9 7.23 10.77 -3.62
C TYR A 9 7.26 11.03 -5.13
N ALA A 10 7.67 10.05 -5.93
CA ALA A 10 7.63 10.16 -7.39
C ALA A 10 6.19 10.22 -7.93
N ALA A 11 5.27 9.48 -7.32
CA ALA A 11 3.87 9.47 -7.72
C ALA A 11 3.10 10.70 -7.20
N ASN A 12 3.43 11.20 -6.00
CA ASN A 12 2.84 12.40 -5.44
C ASN A 12 3.46 13.66 -6.07
N THR A 13 2.97 13.99 -7.26
CA THR A 13 3.38 15.18 -8.03
C THR A 13 2.93 16.51 -7.43
N SER A 14 1.92 16.52 -6.56
CA SER A 14 1.51 17.70 -5.80
C SER A 14 2.46 18.00 -4.64
N HIS A 15 3.21 17.00 -4.19
CA HIS A 15 4.12 17.07 -3.03
C HIS A 15 3.45 17.54 -1.74
N ASP A 16 2.16 17.27 -1.59
CA ASP A 16 1.31 17.67 -0.46
C ASP A 16 1.14 16.56 0.60
N GLY A 17 1.81 15.41 0.42
CA GLY A 17 1.67 14.24 1.28
C GLY A 17 0.43 13.38 1.00
N HIS A 18 -0.37 13.73 -0.01
CA HIS A 18 -1.58 13.01 -0.40
C HIS A 18 -1.40 12.42 -1.81
N LEU A 19 -1.45 11.09 -1.90
CA LEU A 19 -1.43 10.41 -3.18
C LEU A 19 -2.86 10.09 -3.60
N THR A 20 -3.33 10.71 -4.68
CA THR A 20 -4.64 10.41 -5.27
C THR A 20 -4.58 9.17 -6.17
N LEU A 21 -5.73 8.55 -6.44
CA LEU A 21 -5.82 7.42 -7.37
C LEU A 21 -5.31 7.80 -8.78
N ALA A 22 -5.58 9.03 -9.23
CA ALA A 22 -5.14 9.53 -10.52
C ALA A 22 -3.61 9.61 -10.59
N GLN A 23 -2.97 10.13 -9.54
CA GLN A 23 -1.51 10.19 -9.42
C GLN A 23 -0.89 8.80 -9.34
N ALA A 24 -1.48 7.89 -8.55
CA ALA A 24 -1.03 6.51 -8.45
C ALA A 24 -1.05 5.81 -9.83
N LYS A 25 -2.11 6.02 -10.62
CA LYS A 25 -2.21 5.51 -12.01
C LYS A 25 -1.21 6.16 -12.96
N ALA A 26 -1.06 7.48 -12.89
CA ALA A 26 -0.13 8.22 -13.76
C ALA A 26 1.33 7.80 -13.56
N ALA A 27 1.70 7.42 -12.34
CA ALA A 27 3.04 6.96 -11.99
C ALA A 27 3.26 5.44 -12.15
N ASP A 28 2.30 4.72 -12.74
CA ASP A 28 2.29 3.25 -12.84
C ASP A 28 2.51 2.55 -11.48
N PHE A 29 1.95 3.14 -10.41
CA PHE A 29 2.08 2.62 -9.06
C PHE A 29 1.03 1.53 -8.79
N LYS A 30 1.15 0.42 -9.54
CA LYS A 30 0.13 -0.63 -9.64
C LYS A 30 -0.43 -1.13 -8.29
N PRO A 31 0.40 -1.51 -7.29
CA PRO A 31 -0.15 -2.02 -6.03
C PRO A 31 -1.08 -1.03 -5.33
N VAL A 32 -0.71 0.26 -5.32
CA VAL A 32 -1.52 1.30 -4.68
C VAL A 32 -2.74 1.65 -5.53
N ALA A 33 -2.61 1.65 -6.87
CA ALA A 33 -3.73 1.97 -7.76
C ALA A 33 -4.82 0.87 -7.77
N GLU A 34 -4.42 -0.40 -7.67
CA GLU A 34 -5.33 -1.56 -7.65
C GLU A 34 -6.04 -1.69 -6.31
N HIS A 35 -5.32 -1.47 -5.20
CA HIS A 35 -5.85 -1.58 -3.84
C HIS A 35 -6.23 -0.24 -3.22
N PHE A 36 -6.32 0.83 -4.01
CA PHE A 36 -6.61 2.17 -3.50
C PHE A 36 -7.84 2.24 -2.58
N PRO A 37 -8.99 1.61 -2.92
CA PRO A 37 -10.16 1.63 -2.04
C PRO A 37 -9.94 0.89 -0.72
N GLU A 38 -9.01 -0.07 -0.69
CA GLU A 38 -8.65 -0.82 0.52
C GLU A 38 -7.67 -0.02 1.41
N ILE A 39 -6.86 0.85 0.80
CA ILE A 39 -5.90 1.70 1.50
C ILE A 39 -6.61 2.97 2.02
N ASP A 40 -7.47 3.59 1.21
CA ASP A 40 -8.29 4.75 1.58
C ASP A 40 -9.56 4.32 2.33
N VAL A 41 -9.37 3.68 3.50
CA VAL A 41 -10.46 3.15 4.35
C VAL A 41 -11.41 4.27 4.80
N ALA A 42 -10.88 5.47 5.00
CA ALA A 42 -11.65 6.64 5.40
C ALA A 42 -12.34 7.37 4.23
N HIS A 43 -12.10 6.91 2.99
CA HIS A 43 -12.68 7.45 1.76
C HIS A 43 -12.44 8.96 1.57
N HIS A 44 -11.24 9.42 1.88
CA HIS A 44 -10.82 10.82 1.69
C HIS A 44 -10.56 11.19 0.22
N GLY A 45 -10.40 10.19 -0.66
CA GLY A 45 -10.00 10.37 -2.05
C GLY A 45 -8.49 10.46 -2.25
N TYR A 46 -7.71 10.26 -1.18
CA TYR A 46 -6.25 10.23 -1.19
C TYR A 46 -5.74 9.26 -0.11
N VAL A 47 -4.51 8.80 -0.29
CA VAL A 47 -3.79 7.98 0.70
C VAL A 47 -2.46 8.62 1.04
N THR A 48 -2.03 8.49 2.28
CA THR A 48 -0.71 8.93 2.73
C THR A 48 0.31 7.80 2.61
N PHE A 49 1.59 8.13 2.79
CA PHE A 49 2.65 7.11 2.88
C PHE A 49 2.38 6.11 4.01
N TYR A 50 1.86 6.58 5.15
CA TYR A 50 1.60 5.72 6.29
C TYR A 50 0.42 4.78 6.05
N ASP A 51 -0.62 5.21 5.32
CA ASP A 51 -1.73 4.33 4.95
C ASP A 51 -1.24 3.17 4.05
N ILE A 52 -0.36 3.49 3.10
CA ILE A 52 0.25 2.50 2.19
C ILE A 52 1.14 1.52 2.97
N GLU A 53 1.99 2.01 3.88
CA GLU A 53 2.83 1.12 4.70
C GLU A 53 2.00 0.25 5.66
N ALA A 54 0.94 0.80 6.26
CA ALA A 54 0.03 0.04 7.12
C ALA A 54 -0.64 -1.10 6.33
N TRP A 55 -1.23 -0.79 5.17
CA TRP A 55 -1.80 -1.80 4.28
C TRP A 55 -0.79 -2.89 3.90
N ARG A 56 0.45 -2.50 3.58
CA ARG A 56 1.51 -3.46 3.27
C ARG A 56 1.88 -4.34 4.47
N MET A 57 1.91 -3.79 5.68
CA MET A 57 2.16 -4.57 6.89
C MET A 57 1.04 -5.57 7.15
N ASP A 58 -0.22 -5.18 6.93
CA ASP A 58 -1.37 -6.08 7.06
C ASP A 58 -1.32 -7.23 6.05
N ASP A 59 -0.94 -6.96 4.80
CA ASP A 59 -0.76 -8.01 3.78
C ASP A 59 0.34 -9.01 4.14
N ILE A 60 1.47 -8.49 4.66
CA ILE A 60 2.57 -9.33 5.17
C ILE A 60 2.09 -10.19 6.34
N ALA A 61 1.34 -9.61 7.29
CA ALA A 61 0.82 -10.33 8.44
C ALA A 61 -0.08 -11.51 8.02
N LYS A 62 -1.01 -11.27 7.07
CA LYS A 62 -1.89 -12.31 6.51
C LYS A 62 -1.08 -13.46 5.89
N HIS A 63 -0.05 -13.13 5.10
CA HIS A 63 0.80 -14.15 4.47
C HIS A 63 1.58 -14.97 5.50
N LEU A 64 2.13 -14.33 6.53
CA LEU A 64 2.87 -15.01 7.60
C LEU A 64 1.95 -15.95 8.41
N GLU A 65 0.73 -15.52 8.71
CA GLU A 65 -0.26 -16.35 9.40
C GLU A 65 -0.65 -17.57 8.56
N ALA A 66 -0.88 -17.38 7.26
CA ALA A 66 -1.16 -18.47 6.34
C ALA A 66 0.00 -19.48 6.27
N GLN A 67 1.24 -18.99 6.24
CA GLN A 67 2.43 -19.85 6.26
C GLN A 67 2.56 -20.61 7.58
N ALA A 68 2.37 -19.95 8.72
CA ALA A 68 2.41 -20.60 10.03
C ALA A 68 1.34 -21.69 10.16
N SER A 69 0.14 -21.44 9.64
CA SER A 69 -0.96 -22.43 9.63
C SER A 69 -0.62 -23.66 8.79
N LYS A 70 0.00 -23.47 7.62
CA LYS A 70 0.48 -24.58 6.77
C LYS A 70 1.55 -25.42 7.47
N LEU A 71 2.49 -24.77 8.17
CA LEU A 71 3.54 -25.46 8.92
C LEU A 71 2.96 -26.31 10.05
N ARG A 72 2.03 -25.75 10.84
CA ARG A 72 1.34 -26.49 11.92
C ARG A 72 0.52 -27.68 11.43
N ALA A 73 -0.01 -27.61 10.20
CA ALA A 73 -0.78 -28.70 9.60
C ALA A 73 0.11 -29.82 9.00
N SER A 74 1.43 -29.63 9.00
CA SER A 74 2.40 -30.60 8.46
C SER A 74 3.04 -31.49 9.54
N ASP A 75 2.72 -31.24 10.82
CA ASP A 75 3.05 -32.09 11.98
C ASP A 75 1.98 -33.15 12.22
#